data_AF-A0ABD5F2Z1-F1
#
_entry.id   AF-A0ABD5F2Z1-F1
#
_cell.length_a   1.000
_cell.length_b   1.000
_cell.length_c   1.000
_cell.angle_alpha   90.00
_cell.angle_beta   90.00
_cell.angle_gamma   90.00
#
_symmetry.space_group_name_H-M   'P 1'
#
loop_
_entity.id
_entity.type
_entity.pdbx_description
1 polymer ?
#
loop_
_entity_poly.entity_id
_entity_poly.type
_entity_poly.pdbx_seq_one_letter_code
_entity_poly.pdbx_strand_id
1 'polypeptide(L)' 'MLESRGHHMTTKKKRKKFALRDETIEKLNYLIEQKQVRSTTKVYPCDVLEEVINNAYEIAKVFKS' A
#
# COMPACT_ATOMS: atom_id res chain seq x y z
N MET A 1 12.92 36.71 22.39
CA MET A 1 13.23 35.38 21.84
C MET A 1 12.09 35.01 20.90
N LEU A 2 12.38 34.86 19.60
CA LEU A 2 11.36 34.67 18.55
C LEU A 2 10.93 33.19 18.52
N GLU A 3 9.63 32.94 18.70
CA GLU A 3 9.02 31.61 18.69
C GLU A 3 9.14 30.93 17.32
N SER A 4 10.00 29.91 17.19
CA SER A 4 10.00 29.01 16.03
C SER A 4 8.86 28.00 16.16
N ARG A 5 7.63 28.42 15.82
CA ARG A 5 6.48 27.50 15.64
C ARG A 5 6.71 26.70 14.35
N GLY A 6 7.10 25.44 14.48
CA GLY A 6 7.18 24.51 13.35
C GLY A 6 5.81 24.37 12.67
N HIS A 7 5.73 24.75 11.39
CA HIS A 7 4.54 24.56 10.56
C HIS A 7 4.31 23.06 10.36
N HIS A 8 3.36 22.47 11.09
CA HIS A 8 2.93 21.09 10.88
C HIS A 8 2.08 21.05 9.60
N MET A 9 2.69 20.69 8.46
CA MET A 9 1.97 20.47 7.21
C MET A 9 1.03 19.26 7.37
N THR A 10 -0.23 19.50 7.75
CA THR A 10 -1.24 18.45 7.84
C THR A 10 -1.57 17.95 6.44
N THR A 11 -1.01 16.81 6.05
CA THR A 11 -1.35 16.17 4.78
C THR A 11 -2.81 15.72 4.82
N LYS A 12 -3.65 16.21 3.89
CA LYS A 12 -5.09 15.84 3.81
C LYS A 12 -5.32 14.36 3.44
N LYS A 13 -4.28 13.65 2.99
CA LYS A 13 -4.36 12.25 2.59
C LYS A 13 -4.52 11.38 3.84
N LYS A 14 -5.73 10.87 4.08
CA LYS A 14 -5.98 9.87 5.12
C LYS A 14 -5.08 8.66 4.85
N ARG A 15 -4.23 8.31 5.82
CA ARG A 15 -3.43 7.08 5.74
C ARG A 15 -4.37 5.89 5.81
N LYS A 16 -4.34 5.03 4.80
CA LYS A 16 -5.05 3.75 4.80
C LYS A 16 -4.40 2.87 5.86
N LYS A 17 -5.18 2.40 6.83
CA LYS A 17 -4.73 1.45 7.85
C LYS A 17 -5.39 0.12 7.54
N PHE A 18 -4.56 -0.90 7.31
CA PHE A 18 -5.02 -2.26 7.09
C PHE A 18 -4.57 -3.10 8.29
N ALA A 19 -5.51 -3.79 8.92
CA ALA A 19 -5.20 -4.80 9.92
C ALA A 19 -5.12 -6.15 9.22
N LEU A 20 -3.94 -6.76 9.23
CA LEU A 20 -3.67 -8.05 8.60
C LEU A 20 -3.15 -9.01 9.66
N ARG A 21 -3.46 -10.30 9.52
CA ARG A 21 -2.84 -11.36 10.34
C ARG A 21 -1.40 -11.57 9.90
N ASP A 22 -0.55 -12.06 10.80
CA ASP A 22 0.88 -12.33 10.52
C ASP A 22 1.07 -13.16 9.24
N GLU A 23 0.30 -14.24 9.09
CA GLU A 23 0.29 -15.12 7.91
C GLU A 23 0.06 -14.37 6.59
N THR A 24 -0.76 -13.31 6.65
CA THR A 24 -1.10 -12.48 5.48
C THR A 24 -0.02 -11.42 5.24
N ILE A 25 0.62 -10.93 6.30
CA ILE A 25 1.76 -10.01 6.21
C ILE A 25 2.94 -10.72 5.53
N GLU A 26 3.23 -11.98 5.88
CA GLU A 26 4.29 -12.77 5.23
C GLU A 26 4.07 -12.91 3.73
N LYS A 27 2.84 -13.25 3.32
CA LYS A 27 2.47 -13.31 1.89
C LYS A 27 2.62 -11.96 1.20
N LEU A 28 2.21 -10.88 1.87
CA LEU A 28 2.35 -9.52 1.32
C LEU A 28 3.82 -9.13 1.18
N ASN A 29 4.67 -9.45 2.15
CA ASN A 29 6.12 -9.18 2.09
C ASN A 29 6.76 -9.91 0.91
N TYR A 30 6.44 -11.20 0.72
CA TYR A 30 6.92 -11.94 -0.44
C TYR A 30 6.54 -11.26 -1.76
N LEU A 31 5.29 -10.81 -1.90
CA LEU A 31 4.82 -10.10 -3.10
C LEU A 31 5.55 -8.76 -3.30
N ILE A 32 5.82 -8.02 -2.23
CA ILE A 32 6.58 -6.76 -2.27
C ILE A 32 8.00 -7.03 -2.75
N GLU A 33 8.68 -8.04 -2.21
CA GLU A 33 10.05 -8.39 -2.61
C GLU A 33 10.11 -8.77 -4.10
N GLN A 34 9.20 -9.63 -4.56
CA GLN A 34 9.13 -10.01 -5.98
C GLN A 34 8.94 -8.79 -6.88
N LYS A 35 8.09 -7.84 -6.47
CA LYS A 35 7.83 -6.63 -7.24
C LYS A 35 8.98 -5.63 -7.18
N GLN A 36 9.68 -5.55 -6.06
CA GLN A 36 10.85 -4.71 -5.88
C GLN A 36 12.03 -5.21 -6.73
N VAL A 37 12.23 -6.52 -6.84
CA VAL A 37 13.26 -7.10 -7.74
C VAL A 37 13.00 -6.73 -9.20
N ARG A 38 11.72 -6.66 -9.60
CA ARG A 38 11.31 -6.31 -10.97
C ARG A 38 11.23 -4.80 -11.22
N SER A 39 11.33 -3.98 -10.17
CA SER A 39 11.14 -2.53 -10.27
C SER A 39 12.43 -1.78 -9.94
N THR A 40 12.77 -0.80 -10.76
CA THR A 40 13.90 0.12 -10.47
C THR A 40 13.55 1.15 -9.39
N THR A 41 12.25 1.32 -9.10
CA THR A 41 11.74 2.30 -8.13
C THR A 41 11.33 1.61 -6.83
N LYS A 42 11.36 2.36 -5.72
CA LYS A 42 10.88 1.88 -4.42
C LYS A 42 9.41 1.50 -4.48
N VAL A 43 9.11 0.26 -4.09
CA VAL A 43 7.77 -0.29 -3.99
C VAL A 43 7.24 -0.10 -2.57
N TYR A 44 6.05 0.48 -2.43
CA TYR A 44 5.41 0.64 -1.12
C TYR A 44 4.37 -0.47 -0.88
N PRO A 45 4.29 -1.00 0.36
CA PRO A 45 3.34 -2.06 0.71
C PRO A 45 1.87 -1.73 0.41
N CYS A 46 1.47 -0.47 0.63
CA CYS A 46 0.10 -0.02 0.37
C CYS A 46 -0.26 -0.10 -1.12
N ASP A 47 0.68 0.25 -2.02
CA ASP A 47 0.43 0.21 -3.46
C ASP A 47 0.33 -1.24 -3.95
N VAL A 48 1.14 -2.15 -3.40
CA VAL A 48 1.05 -3.58 -3.71
C VAL A 48 -0.29 -4.16 -3.26
N LEU A 49 -0.70 -3.85 -2.04
CA LEU A 49 -1.98 -4.34 -1.50
C LEU A 49 -3.17 -3.82 -2.32
N GLU A 50 -3.14 -2.55 -2.71
CA GLU A 50 -4.19 -1.95 -3.54
C GLU A 50 -4.27 -2.61 -4.92
N GLU A 51 -3.13 -2.87 -5.56
CA GLU A 51 -3.09 -3.57 -6.84
C GLU A 51 -3.64 -5.00 -6.74
N VAL A 52 -3.29 -5.75 -5.69
CA VAL A 52 -3.81 -7.10 -5.47
C VAL A 52 -5.33 -7.08 -5.34
N ILE A 53 -5.89 -6.12 -4.60
CA ILE A 53 -7.34 -5.98 -4.42
C ILE A 53 -8.02 -5.61 -5.74
N ASN A 54 -7.47 -4.64 -6.48
CA ASN A 54 -8.03 -4.20 -7.77
C ASN A 54 -8.03 -5.34 -8.79
N ASN A 55 -6.95 -6.11 -8.87
CA ASN A 55 -6.86 -7.27 -9.76
C ASN A 55 -7.90 -8.34 -9.39
N ALA A 56 -8.05 -8.65 -8.10
CA ALA A 56 -9.07 -9.58 -7.65
C ALA A 56 -10.49 -9.11 -7.98
N TYR A 57 -10.76 -7.81 -7.82
CA TYR A 57 -12.04 -7.19 -8.18
C TYR A 57 -12.33 -7.30 -9.69
N GLU A 58 -11.37 -6.94 -10.54
CA GLU A 58 -11.55 -6.99 -12.00
C GLU A 58 -11.78 -8.42 -12.49
N ILE A 59 -11.03 -9.40 -11.96
CA ILE A 59 -11.27 -10.82 -12.24
C ILE A 59 -12.69 -11.21 -11.83
N ALA A 60 -13.09 -10.93 -10.59
CA ALA A 60 -14.42 -11.27 -10.10
C ALA A 60 -15.55 -10.61 -10.91
N LYS A 61 -15.33 -9.38 -11.40
CA LYS A 61 -16.27 -8.65 -12.25
C LYS A 61 -16.42 -9.30 -13.63
N VAL A 62 -15.32 -9.72 -14.25
CA VAL A 62 -15.32 -10.38 -15.57
C VAL A 62 -16.05 -11.72 -15.51
N PHE A 63 -15.78 -12.54 -14.50
CA PHE A 63 -16.41 -13.86 -14.36
C PHE A 63 -17.84 -13.84 -13.81
N LYS A 64 -18.36 -12.66 -13.42
CA LYS A 64 -19.75 -12.47 -12.98
C LYS A 64 -20.68 -12.09 -14.14
N SER A 65 -20.15 -11.85 -15.33
CA SER A 65 -20.93 -11.51 -16.54
C SER A 65 -21.22 -12.70 -17.43
#